data_AF-A0A0P7VHG6-F1
#
_entry.id   AF-A0A0P7VHG6-F1
#
_cell.length_a   1.000
_cell.length_b   1.000
_cell.length_c   1.000
_cell.angle_alpha   90.00
_cell.angle_beta   90.00
_cell.angle_gamma   90.00
#
_symmetry.space_group_name_H-M   'P 1'
#
loop_
_entity.id
_entity.type
_entity.pdbx_description
1 polymer ?
#
loop_
_entity_poly.entity_id
_entity_poly.type
_entity_poly.pdbx_seq_one_letter_code
_entity_poly.pdbx_strand_id
1 'polypeptide(L)'
;MIRSWRAVRGERGRGAPGSARRRQRGGAKERNVRRLESNERERQRMHKLNNAFQALREAIPHVRTDKKLSKIETLTLAKNYIKALTAIVLGMSGSRLPHGEGQAQVSASRLLQCYQHHLEEEGEESLSRYLTQIHTVGKGS
;
A
#
# COMPACT_ATOMS: atom_id res chain seq x y z
N MET A 1 -29.17 -25.35 3.51
CA MET A 1 -29.55 -25.70 2.12
C MET A 1 -28.56 -25.02 1.17
N ILE A 2 -27.40 -25.62 0.88
CA ILE A 2 -27.11 -26.48 -0.29
C ILE A 2 -27.63 -25.93 -1.63
N ARG A 3 -26.70 -25.51 -2.50
CA ARG A 3 -26.72 -25.71 -3.97
C ARG A 3 -25.25 -25.90 -4.40
N SER A 4 -24.74 -27.14 -4.47
CA SER A 4 -24.88 -28.14 -5.53
C SER A 4 -24.21 -27.73 -6.85
N TRP A 5 -22.91 -28.02 -6.97
CA TRP A 5 -22.23 -28.16 -8.26
C TRP A 5 -22.33 -29.63 -8.68
N ARG A 6 -23.28 -29.95 -9.55
CA ARG A 6 -23.41 -31.28 -10.15
C ARG A 6 -22.47 -31.34 -11.37
N ALA A 7 -21.33 -32.00 -11.19
CA ALA A 7 -20.45 -32.39 -12.29
C ALA A 7 -21.12 -33.48 -13.15
N VAL A 8 -21.13 -33.27 -14.46
CA VAL A 8 -21.52 -34.25 -15.47
C VAL A 8 -20.49 -35.38 -15.49
N ARG A 9 -20.96 -36.62 -15.30
CA ARG A 9 -20.17 -37.86 -15.39
C ARG A 9 -20.06 -38.28 -16.86
N GLY A 10 -18.84 -38.35 -17.38
CA GLY A 10 -18.49 -39.18 -18.54
C GLY A 10 -17.90 -40.50 -18.05
N GLU A 11 -18.44 -41.61 -18.53
CA GLU A 11 -18.02 -42.96 -18.14
C GLU A 11 -16.95 -43.56 -19.08
N ARG A 12 -16.06 -44.34 -18.45
CA ARG A 12 -15.34 -45.53 -18.94
C ARG A 12 -14.14 -45.36 -19.88
N GLY A 13 -12.96 -45.44 -19.26
CA GLY A 13 -11.77 -46.10 -19.82
C GLY A 13 -11.09 -46.92 -18.72
N ARG A 14 -11.10 -48.26 -18.85
CA ARG A 14 -10.33 -49.17 -17.97
C ARG A 14 -8.85 -49.06 -18.32
N GLY A 15 -8.02 -48.67 -17.37
CA GLY A 15 -6.56 -48.66 -17.48
C GLY A 15 -5.89 -48.76 -16.10
N ALA A 16 -5.13 -49.84 -15.90
CA ALA A 16 -4.16 -50.17 -14.86
C ALA A 16 -4.12 -49.37 -13.52
N PRO A 17 -4.23 -50.04 -12.34
CA PRO A 17 -3.93 -49.42 -11.06
C PRO A 17 -2.41 -49.50 -10.79
N GLY A 18 -1.62 -48.70 -11.49
CA GLY A 18 -0.17 -48.66 -11.30
C GLY A 18 0.35 -47.24 -11.39
N SER A 19 0.83 -46.68 -10.27
CA SER A 19 1.64 -45.45 -10.24
C SER A 19 0.95 -44.07 -10.29
N ALA A 20 -0.31 -43.93 -9.86
CA ALA A 20 -0.90 -42.59 -9.61
C ALA A 20 -0.99 -42.20 -8.11
N ARG A 21 -0.83 -43.14 -7.18
CA ARG A 21 -0.98 -42.88 -5.73
C ARG A 21 0.28 -42.39 -5.01
N ARG A 22 1.44 -42.36 -5.66
CA ARG A 22 2.72 -41.96 -5.00
C ARG A 22 2.97 -40.45 -4.98
N ARG A 23 2.05 -39.62 -5.48
CA ARG A 23 2.24 -38.15 -5.50
C ARG A 23 1.36 -37.37 -4.51
N GLN A 24 0.61 -38.06 -3.65
CA GLN A 24 -0.36 -37.43 -2.76
C GLN A 24 -0.16 -37.84 -1.29
N ARG A 25 1.08 -37.84 -0.81
CA ARG A 25 1.39 -38.20 0.57
C ARG A 25 2.50 -37.36 1.21
N GLY A 26 2.63 -36.11 0.77
CA GLY A 26 3.10 -35.08 1.69
C GLY A 26 2.05 -34.91 2.77
N GLY A 27 2.28 -35.51 3.93
CA GLY A 27 1.31 -35.52 5.04
C GLY A 27 0.89 -34.11 5.43
N ALA A 28 -0.22 -33.97 6.17
CA ALA A 28 -0.71 -32.67 6.63
C ALA A 28 0.40 -31.78 7.27
N LYS A 29 1.42 -32.43 7.87
CA LYS A 29 2.65 -31.81 8.37
C LYS A 29 3.46 -31.08 7.29
N GLU A 30 3.74 -31.71 6.15
CA GLU A 30 4.51 -31.09 5.07
C GLU A 30 3.75 -29.91 4.43
N ARG A 31 2.43 -30.03 4.28
CA ARG A 31 1.58 -28.90 3.84
C ARG A 31 1.63 -27.74 4.83
N ASN A 32 1.65 -28.03 6.13
CA ASN A 32 1.77 -27.00 7.17
C ASN A 32 3.13 -26.31 7.11
N VAL A 33 4.23 -27.07 6.94
CA VAL A 33 5.59 -26.51 6.79
C VAL A 33 5.66 -25.55 5.60
N ARG A 34 5.19 -25.97 4.42
CA ARG A 34 5.16 -25.10 3.23
C ARG A 34 4.36 -23.81 3.44
N ARG A 35 3.23 -23.90 4.17
CA ARG A 35 2.41 -22.73 4.53
C ARG A 35 3.17 -21.79 5.47
N LEU A 36 3.85 -22.34 6.49
CA LEU A 36 4.65 -21.55 7.43
C LEU A 36 5.81 -20.84 6.72
N GLU A 37 6.52 -21.53 5.84
CA GLU A 37 7.57 -20.95 5.00
C GLU A 37 7.04 -19.82 4.11
N SER A 38 5.86 -20.02 3.50
CA SER A 38 5.22 -18.98 2.70
C SER A 38 4.86 -17.75 3.52
N ASN A 39 4.31 -17.95 4.73
CA ASN A 39 3.95 -16.86 5.63
C ASN A 39 5.20 -16.10 6.10
N GLU A 40 6.30 -16.81 6.39
CA GLU A 40 7.57 -16.18 6.76
C GLU A 40 8.14 -15.34 5.62
N ARG A 41 8.11 -15.85 4.37
CA ARG A 41 8.53 -15.06 3.20
C ARG A 41 7.71 -13.78 3.05
N GLU A 42 6.40 -13.84 3.24
CA GLU A 42 5.56 -12.65 3.15
C GLU A 42 5.84 -11.66 4.28
N ARG A 43 6.10 -12.14 5.51
CA ARG A 43 6.58 -11.29 6.61
C ARG A 43 7.87 -10.58 6.24
N GLN A 44 8.87 -11.30 5.73
CA GLN A 44 10.14 -10.70 5.31
C GLN A 44 9.95 -9.67 4.19
N ARG A 45 9.06 -9.94 3.22
CA ARG A 45 8.70 -8.99 2.18
C ARG A 45 8.07 -7.71 2.77
N MET A 46 7.15 -7.86 3.72
CA MET A 46 6.55 -6.72 4.43
C MET A 46 7.56 -5.96 5.28
N HIS A 47 8.50 -6.63 5.95
CA HIS A 47 9.58 -5.96 6.68
C HIS A 47 10.43 -5.09 5.75
N LYS A 48 10.85 -5.61 4.59
CA LYS A 48 11.59 -4.83 3.60
C LYS A 48 10.81 -3.60 3.14
N LEU A 49 9.52 -3.77 2.84
CA LEU A 49 8.64 -2.66 2.44
C LEU A 49 8.53 -1.60 3.54
N ASN A 50 8.29 -2.02 4.78
CA ASN A 50 8.12 -1.12 5.91
C ASN A 50 9.43 -0.38 6.23
N ASN A 51 10.58 -1.01 6.07
CA ASN A 51 11.88 -0.37 6.24
C ASN A 51 12.10 0.72 5.18
N ALA A 52 11.83 0.41 3.90
CA ALA A 52 11.90 1.42 2.84
C ALA A 52 10.92 2.58 3.08
N PHE A 53 9.72 2.27 3.58
CA PHE A 53 8.71 3.27 3.92
C PHE A 53 9.15 4.15 5.10
N GLN A 54 9.86 3.58 6.07
CA GLN A 54 10.41 4.32 7.20
C GLN A 54 11.55 5.26 6.76
N ALA A 55 12.45 4.79 5.90
CA ALA A 55 13.48 5.63 5.29
C ALA A 55 12.87 6.80 4.49
N LEU A 56 11.75 6.56 3.80
CA LEU A 56 11.02 7.64 3.12
C LEU A 56 10.49 8.70 4.10
N ARG A 57 10.00 8.30 5.28
CA ARG A 57 9.59 9.28 6.30
C ARG A 57 10.76 10.13 6.74
N GLU A 58 11.88 9.51 7.07
CA GLU A 58 13.08 10.21 7.54
C GLU A 58 13.64 11.23 6.54
N ALA A 59 13.40 11.02 5.24
CA ALA A 59 13.80 11.95 4.19
C ALA A 59 12.86 13.16 4.01
N ILE A 60 11.65 13.12 4.59
CA ILE A 60 10.68 14.21 4.47
C ILE A 60 10.89 15.17 5.65
N PRO A 61 11.06 16.49 5.42
CA PRO A 61 11.22 17.45 6.50
C PRO A 61 9.92 17.60 7.29
N HIS A 62 9.88 17.22 8.57
CA HIS A 62 8.68 17.27 9.42
C HIS A 62 8.76 18.36 10.49
N VAL A 63 7.62 19.01 10.79
CA VAL A 63 7.51 20.10 11.79
C VAL A 63 7.32 19.56 13.22
N ARG A 64 6.90 18.30 13.36
CA ARG A 64 6.69 17.64 14.66
C ARG A 64 7.47 16.34 14.65
N THR A 65 8.66 16.35 15.25
CA THR A 65 9.60 15.21 15.30
C THR A 65 9.02 13.97 15.97
N ASP A 66 7.92 14.13 16.71
CA ASP A 66 7.43 13.11 17.64
C ASP A 66 6.22 12.33 17.07
N LYS A 67 5.58 12.82 15.99
CA LYS A 67 4.43 12.16 15.35
C LYS A 67 4.89 11.38 14.11
N LYS A 68 4.63 10.07 14.10
CA LYS A 68 4.84 9.23 12.91
C LYS A 68 3.75 9.52 11.88
N LEU A 69 4.15 9.86 10.66
CA LEU A 69 3.23 10.02 9.53
C LEU A 69 2.57 8.69 9.13
N SER A 70 1.28 8.74 8.80
CA SER A 70 0.56 7.64 8.15
C SER A 70 1.12 7.34 6.76
N LYS A 71 0.70 6.21 6.17
CA LYS A 71 1.16 5.83 4.83
C LYS A 71 0.72 6.84 3.75
N ILE A 72 -0.51 7.32 3.83
CA ILE A 72 -1.02 8.27 2.84
C ILE A 72 -0.34 9.63 2.98
N GLU A 73 -0.21 10.15 4.21
CA GLU A 73 0.49 11.42 4.48
C GLU A 73 1.94 11.35 3.97
N THR A 74 2.68 10.29 4.28
CA THR A 74 4.07 10.13 3.83
C THR A 74 4.18 10.19 2.30
N LEU A 75 3.30 9.49 1.56
CA LEU A 75 3.34 9.49 0.09
C LEU A 75 2.96 10.84 -0.51
N THR A 76 1.92 11.48 0.03
CA THR A 76 1.48 12.81 -0.40
C THR A 76 2.57 13.85 -0.18
N LEU A 77 3.17 13.84 1.01
CA LEU A 77 4.22 14.77 1.38
C LEU A 77 5.51 14.54 0.58
N ALA A 78 5.93 13.29 0.37
CA ALA A 78 7.08 12.98 -0.47
C ALA A 78 6.92 13.53 -1.90
N LYS A 79 5.76 13.31 -2.52
CA LYS A 79 5.44 13.83 -3.87
C LYS A 79 5.56 15.35 -3.92
N ASN A 80 4.98 16.05 -2.94
CA ASN A 80 5.02 17.50 -2.89
C ASN A 80 6.43 18.02 -2.60
N TYR A 81 7.19 17.33 -1.76
CA TYR A 81 8.56 17.70 -1.46
C TYR A 81 9.48 17.61 -2.68
N ILE A 82 9.38 16.53 -3.47
CA ILE A 82 10.10 16.40 -4.75
C ILE A 82 9.76 17.57 -5.69
N LYS A 83 8.47 17.92 -5.82
CA LYS A 83 8.04 19.05 -6.66
C LYS A 83 8.63 20.38 -6.19
N ALA A 84 8.60 20.64 -4.87
CA ALA A 84 9.13 21.86 -4.29
C ALA A 84 10.65 21.98 -4.52
N LEU A 85 11.42 20.93 -4.24
CA LEU A 85 12.86 20.91 -4.50
C LEU A 85 13.17 21.11 -5.98
N THR A 86 12.41 20.47 -6.87
CA THR A 86 12.58 20.63 -8.32
C THR A 86 12.35 22.09 -8.75
N ALA A 87 11.29 22.73 -8.25
CA ALA A 87 10.99 24.12 -8.55
C ALA A 87 12.08 25.08 -8.02
N ILE A 88 12.59 24.83 -6.81
CA ILE A 88 13.68 25.63 -6.22
C ILE A 88 14.93 25.52 -7.08
N VAL A 89 15.37 24.30 -7.42
CA VAL A 89 16.57 24.08 -8.23
C VAL A 89 16.45 24.73 -9.62
N LEU A 90 15.30 24.61 -10.27
CA LEU A 90 15.05 25.22 -11.59
C LEU A 90 14.98 26.75 -11.52
N GLY A 91 14.37 27.30 -10.48
CA GLY A 91 14.33 28.74 -10.23
C GLY A 91 15.73 29.30 -9.98
N MET A 92 16.58 28.55 -9.29
CA MET A 92 17.99 28.90 -9.09
C MET A 92 18.82 28.78 -10.38
N SER A 93 18.50 27.84 -11.27
CA SER A 93 19.24 27.62 -12.52
C SER A 93 18.75 28.49 -13.70
N GLY A 94 17.87 29.48 -13.46
CA GLY A 94 17.32 30.35 -14.50
C GLY A 94 16.52 29.63 -15.60
N SER A 95 16.27 28.32 -15.42
CA SER A 95 15.71 27.43 -16.43
C SER A 95 14.20 27.31 -16.21
N ARG A 96 13.44 28.25 -16.77
CA ARG A 96 11.98 28.29 -16.66
C ARG A 96 11.36 27.14 -17.49
N LEU A 97 10.80 26.12 -16.84
CA LEU A 97 10.00 25.11 -17.54
C LEU A 97 8.67 25.71 -18.00
N PRO A 98 8.19 25.41 -19.23
CA PRO A 98 6.83 25.70 -19.64
C PRO A 98 5.95 24.53 -19.23
N HIS A 99 5.27 24.62 -18.08
CA HIS A 99 4.17 23.71 -17.82
C HIS A 99 3.11 24.31 -16.88
N GLY A 100 1.93 24.53 -17.45
CA GLY A 100 0.65 24.62 -16.75
C GLY A 100 0.37 25.95 -16.09
N GLU A 101 -0.37 26.80 -16.80
CA GLU A 101 -1.00 28.00 -16.26
C GLU A 101 -1.80 27.70 -14.99
N GLY A 102 -1.73 28.61 -14.01
CA GLY A 102 -2.60 28.60 -12.84
C GLY A 102 -1.92 28.40 -11.48
N GLN A 103 -0.82 29.13 -11.21
CA GLN A 103 -0.54 29.85 -9.95
C GLN A 103 0.94 30.25 -9.90
N ALA A 104 1.19 31.45 -10.41
CA ALA A 104 2.45 32.15 -10.22
C ALA A 104 2.72 32.34 -8.71
N GLN A 105 3.98 32.18 -8.32
CA GLN A 105 4.52 32.57 -7.00
C GLN A 105 3.92 31.86 -5.79
N VAL A 106 4.05 30.53 -5.72
CA VAL A 106 4.04 29.89 -4.40
C VAL A 106 5.44 30.05 -3.84
N SER A 107 5.67 31.12 -3.05
CA SER A 107 6.90 31.28 -2.29
C SER A 107 7.17 30.01 -1.48
N ALA A 108 8.44 29.67 -1.26
CA ALA A 108 8.81 28.53 -0.42
C ALA A 108 8.06 28.55 0.93
N SER A 109 7.80 29.75 1.46
CA SER A 109 6.98 30.00 2.66
C SER A 109 5.53 29.53 2.52
N ARG A 110 4.84 29.82 1.41
CA ARG A 110 3.45 29.33 1.20
C ARG A 110 3.39 27.81 1.07
N LEU A 111 4.39 27.20 0.47
CA LEU A 111 4.46 25.75 0.30
C LEU A 111 4.73 25.05 1.63
N LEU A 112 5.62 25.61 2.45
CA LEU A 112 5.87 25.16 3.83
C LEU A 112 4.62 25.32 4.70
N GLN A 113 3.88 26.41 4.51
CA GLN A 113 2.63 26.68 5.20
C GLN A 113 1.50 25.73 4.76
N CYS A 114 1.38 25.40 3.46
CA CYS A 114 0.47 24.35 2.99
C CYS A 114 0.85 22.98 3.53
N TYR A 115 2.14 22.67 3.60
CA TYR A 115 2.66 21.43 4.21
C TYR A 115 2.30 21.34 5.69
N GLN A 116 2.47 22.44 6.44
CA GLN A 116 2.07 22.57 7.84
C GLN A 116 0.54 22.43 8.02
N HIS A 117 -0.26 23.04 7.14
CA HIS A 117 -1.73 22.97 7.18
C HIS A 117 -2.27 21.59 6.79
N HIS A 118 -1.63 20.90 5.83
CA HIS A 118 -1.99 19.52 5.46
C HIS A 118 -1.66 18.49 6.55
N LEU A 119 -0.69 18.77 7.43
CA LEU A 119 -0.43 17.94 8.62
C LEU A 119 -1.56 18.06 9.67
N GLU A 120 -2.40 19.08 9.57
CA GLU A 120 -3.53 19.34 10.49
C GLU A 120 -4.87 18.86 9.90
N GLU A 121 -5.11 18.98 8.60
CA GLU A 121 -6.46 18.76 8.03
C GLU A 121 -6.71 17.41 7.34
N GLU A 122 -5.71 16.74 6.77
CA GLU A 122 -5.93 15.55 5.91
C GLU A 122 -5.89 14.20 6.67
N GLY A 123 -5.98 14.25 8.00
CA GLY A 123 -5.98 13.07 8.87
C GLY A 123 -7.35 12.69 9.43
N GLU A 124 -8.24 13.66 9.63
CA GLU A 124 -9.45 13.42 10.42
C GLU A 124 -10.68 13.20 9.54
N GLU A 125 -11.00 14.07 8.59
CA GLU A 125 -12.25 13.92 7.82
C GLU A 125 -12.24 12.74 6.86
N SER A 126 -11.18 12.58 6.06
CA SER A 126 -11.12 11.52 5.04
C SER A 126 -11.04 10.12 5.66
N LEU A 127 -10.33 10.03 6.80
CA LEU A 127 -10.20 8.83 7.61
C LEU A 127 -11.48 8.56 8.42
N SER A 128 -12.16 9.60 8.92
CA SER A 128 -13.47 9.49 9.59
C SER A 128 -14.56 9.06 8.61
N ARG A 129 -14.59 9.58 7.37
CA ARG A 129 -15.48 9.11 6.29
C ARG A 129 -15.22 7.64 5.96
N TYR A 130 -13.95 7.25 5.80
CA TYR A 130 -13.58 5.86 5.54
C TYR A 130 -13.95 4.94 6.71
N LEU A 131 -13.62 5.28 7.96
CA LEU A 131 -13.95 4.50 9.16
C LEU A 131 -15.47 4.38 9.37
N THR A 132 -16.21 5.46 9.14
CA THR A 132 -17.69 5.45 9.16
C THR A 132 -18.24 4.49 8.10
N GLN A 133 -17.67 4.49 6.89
CA GLN A 133 -18.04 3.57 5.81
C GLN A 133 -17.82 2.09 6.17
N ILE A 134 -16.75 1.75 6.91
CA ILE A 134 -16.49 0.35 7.30
C ILE A 134 -17.44 -0.10 8.42
N HIS A 135 -17.79 0.81 9.34
CA HIS A 135 -18.67 0.49 10.48
C HIS A 135 -20.14 0.37 10.09
N THR A 136 -20.59 1.04 9.03
CA THR A 136 -21.96 0.90 8.50
C THR A 136 -22.17 -0.42 7.75
N VAL A 137 -21.14 -0.92 7.05
CA VAL A 137 -21.17 -2.21 6.35
C VAL A 137 -21.25 -3.40 7.33
N GLY A 138 -20.84 -3.23 8.58
CA GLY A 138 -20.91 -4.27 9.62
C GLY A 138 -22.23 -4.38 10.40
N LYS A 139 -23.18 -3.45 10.25
CA LYS A 139 -24.48 -3.46 10.95
C LYS A 139 -25.68 -3.83 10.08
N GLY A 140 -25.43 -4.49 8.95
CA GLY A 140 -26.46 -5.03 8.07
C GLY A 140 -26.27 -6.52 7.82
N SER A 141 -26.49 -7.35 8.84
CA SER A 141 -26.83 -8.77 8.68
C SER A 141 -27.53 -9.33 9.90
#